data_AF-A0A4R1FC47-F1
#
_entry.id   AF-A0A4R1FC47-F1
#
_cell.length_a   1.000
_cell.length_b   1.000
_cell.length_c   1.000
_cell.angle_alpha   90.00
_cell.angle_beta   90.00
_cell.angle_gamma   90.00
#
_symmetry.space_group_name_H-M   'P 1'
#
loop_
_entity.id
_entity.type
_entity.pdbx_description
1 polymer ?
#
loop_
_entity_poly.entity_id
_entity_poly.type
_entity_poly.pdbx_seq_one_letter_code
_entity_poly.pdbx_strand_id
1 'polypeptide(L)'
;MRKWSRKNSLSGLKLRSEMDEHEATVLRSLIGAVSGLLSDRAADAPEDELAALTGLRTGNSTPPDDPQLLRLLPDFHRAEPGSPDAKRADLNSALRSLHEPEIIDAKLAAGQTVLDSCPEIGGKIALTPEQADAWLAALTDVRLALGTLLDIDDDTPDHFDPEDPRAPHLDVYHWLTWMQDSLLQALAP
;
A
#
# COMPACT_ATOMS: atom_id res chain seq x y z
N MET A 1 11.14 12.19 -10.43
CA MET A 1 10.98 12.80 -9.10
C MET A 1 12.39 13.06 -8.59
N ARG A 2 12.59 14.11 -7.82
CA ARG A 2 13.90 14.41 -7.23
C ARG A 2 14.15 13.53 -6.01
N LYS A 3 15.43 13.30 -5.70
CA LYS A 3 15.80 12.56 -4.49
C LYS A 3 15.25 13.29 -3.25
N TRP A 4 14.70 12.55 -2.30
CA TRP A 4 14.25 13.12 -1.03
C TRP A 4 15.44 13.73 -0.29
N SER A 5 15.20 14.87 0.36
CA SER A 5 16.21 15.58 1.13
C SER A 5 15.70 15.89 2.53
N ARG A 6 16.56 15.62 3.51
CA ARG A 6 16.35 15.99 4.91
C ARG A 6 16.65 17.47 5.13
N LYS A 7 15.71 18.19 5.72
CA LYS A 7 15.88 19.58 6.16
C LYS A 7 15.42 19.73 7.60
N ASN A 8 16.39 19.95 8.49
CA ASN A 8 16.10 20.28 9.88
C ASN A 8 15.84 21.79 10.00
N SER A 9 14.79 22.16 10.74
CA SER A 9 14.44 23.55 11.01
C SER A 9 13.94 23.71 12.45
N LEU A 10 13.69 24.94 12.88
CA LEU A 10 13.13 25.22 14.21
C LEU A 10 11.74 24.60 14.42
N SER A 11 10.97 24.37 13.35
CA SER A 11 9.68 23.69 13.40
C SER A 11 9.77 22.16 13.26
N GLY A 12 10.98 21.61 13.34
CA GLY A 12 11.24 20.17 13.26
C GLY A 12 11.81 19.72 11.90
N LEU A 13 11.89 18.40 11.76
CA LEU A 13 12.37 17.71 10.57
C LEU A 13 11.33 17.83 9.44
N LYS A 14 11.79 18.20 8.24
CA LYS A 14 11.02 18.15 7.01
C LYS A 14 11.75 17.36 5.94
N LEU A 15 11.00 16.53 5.23
CA LEU A 15 11.47 15.75 4.09
C LEU A 15 10.96 16.48 2.84
N ARG A 16 11.85 16.82 1.92
CA ARG A 16 11.49 17.57 0.71
C ARG A 16 11.86 16.84 -0.56
N SER A 17 10.96 16.89 -1.52
CA SER A 17 11.20 16.43 -2.89
C SER A 17 10.44 17.33 -3.87
N GLU A 18 10.55 17.01 -5.15
CA GLU A 18 9.86 17.67 -6.25
C GLU A 18 9.59 16.63 -7.34
N MET A 19 8.40 16.69 -7.93
CA MET A 19 7.98 15.83 -9.04
C MET A 19 7.39 16.67 -10.16
N ASP A 20 7.47 16.18 -11.39
CA ASP A 20 6.73 16.80 -12.49
C ASP A 20 5.26 16.35 -12.51
N GLU A 21 4.47 16.94 -13.42
CA GLU A 21 3.04 16.67 -13.57
C GLU A 21 2.75 15.22 -13.96
N HIS A 22 3.58 14.63 -14.82
CA HIS A 22 3.37 13.26 -15.28
C HIS A 22 3.60 12.27 -14.14
N GLU A 23 4.68 12.45 -13.39
CA GLU A 23 5.02 11.66 -12.22
C GLU A 23 3.95 11.77 -11.12
N ALA A 24 3.45 12.98 -10.86
CA ALA A 24 2.35 13.19 -9.92
C ALA A 24 1.08 12.46 -10.37
N THR A 25 0.73 12.58 -11.65
CA THR A 25 -0.44 11.91 -12.23
C THR A 25 -0.37 10.40 -12.09
N VAL A 26 0.79 9.81 -12.42
CA VAL A 26 1.01 8.36 -12.30
C VAL A 26 0.91 7.91 -10.84
N LEU A 27 1.60 8.57 -9.91
CA LEU A 27 1.54 8.21 -8.49
C LEU A 27 0.11 8.29 -7.94
N ARG A 28 -0.60 9.39 -8.21
CA ARG A 28 -1.98 9.59 -7.75
C ARG A 28 -2.93 8.55 -8.32
N SER A 29 -2.77 8.18 -9.60
CA SER A 29 -3.55 7.14 -10.24
C SER A 29 -3.36 5.77 -9.57
N LEU A 30 -2.10 5.40 -9.29
CA LEU A 30 -1.77 4.14 -8.62
C LEU A 30 -2.30 4.08 -7.18
N ILE A 31 -2.16 5.17 -6.42
CA ILE A 31 -2.73 5.28 -5.08
C ILE A 31 -4.25 5.17 -5.12
N GLY A 32 -4.89 5.83 -6.09
CA GLY A 32 -6.33 5.75 -6.31
C GLY A 32 -6.79 4.34 -6.64
N ALA A 33 -6.06 3.61 -7.51
CA ALA A 33 -6.39 2.24 -7.88
C ALA A 33 -6.35 1.29 -6.66
N VAL A 34 -5.28 1.34 -5.85
CA VAL A 34 -5.17 0.52 -4.63
C VAL A 34 -6.24 0.90 -3.61
N SER A 35 -6.49 2.20 -3.42
CA SER A 35 -7.54 2.67 -2.51
C SER A 35 -8.93 2.22 -2.95
N GLY A 36 -9.17 2.15 -4.27
CA GLY A 36 -10.39 1.59 -4.86
C GLY A 36 -10.57 0.12 -4.49
N LEU A 37 -9.55 -0.72 -4.75
CA LEU A 37 -9.58 -2.14 -4.38
C LEU A 37 -9.90 -2.36 -2.89
N LEU A 38 -9.26 -1.59 -2.01
CA LEU A 38 -9.48 -1.66 -0.57
C LEU A 38 -10.88 -1.18 -0.16
N SER A 39 -11.38 -0.12 -0.80
CA SER A 39 -12.73 0.41 -0.53
C SER A 39 -13.81 -0.57 -0.97
N ASP A 40 -13.66 -1.18 -2.14
CA ASP A 40 -14.58 -2.19 -2.66
C ASP A 40 -14.60 -3.41 -1.72
N ARG A 41 -13.43 -3.85 -1.26
CA ARG A 41 -13.31 -4.94 -0.28
C ARG A 41 -14.01 -4.62 1.04
N ALA A 42 -13.91 -3.38 1.50
CA ALA A 42 -14.55 -2.93 2.73
C ALA A 42 -16.08 -2.79 2.61
N ALA A 43 -16.57 -2.52 1.40
CA ALA A 43 -17.99 -2.40 1.08
C ALA A 43 -18.68 -3.77 0.88
N ASP A 44 -17.92 -4.79 0.45
CA ASP A 44 -18.41 -6.18 0.29
C ASP A 44 -18.56 -6.93 1.63
N ALA A 45 -18.08 -6.35 2.73
CA ALA A 45 -18.17 -6.97 4.06
C ALA A 45 -19.64 -7.17 4.48
N PRO A 46 -20.00 -8.33 5.06
CA PRO A 46 -21.37 -8.61 5.47
C PRO A 46 -21.83 -7.62 6.56
N GLU A 47 -23.03 -7.05 6.37
CA GLU A 47 -23.67 -6.24 7.40
C GLU A 47 -24.12 -7.15 8.55
N ASP A 48 -23.53 -6.94 9.74
CA ASP A 48 -23.93 -7.62 10.96
C ASP A 48 -24.97 -6.76 11.72
N GLU A 49 -26.18 -7.30 11.92
CA GLU A 49 -27.23 -6.63 12.71
C GLU A 49 -26.77 -6.32 14.14
N LEU A 50 -25.86 -7.13 14.70
CA LEU A 50 -25.26 -6.89 16.01
C LEU A 50 -24.19 -5.79 15.97
N ALA A 51 -23.47 -5.64 14.85
CA ALA A 51 -22.56 -4.51 14.61
C ALA A 51 -23.32 -3.18 14.64
N ALA A 52 -24.52 -3.13 14.05
CA ALA A 52 -25.37 -1.94 14.07
C ALA A 52 -25.81 -1.54 15.50
N LEU A 53 -25.94 -2.53 16.40
CA LEU A 53 -26.31 -2.32 17.81
C LEU A 53 -25.11 -1.99 18.71
N THR A 54 -23.92 -2.51 18.39
CA THR A 54 -22.71 -2.37 19.23
C THR A 54 -21.73 -1.31 18.73
N GLY A 55 -21.85 -0.88 17.48
CA GLY A 55 -20.89 -0.01 16.79
C GLY A 55 -19.60 -0.71 16.36
N LEU A 56 -19.49 -2.03 16.57
CA LEU A 56 -18.31 -2.81 16.19
C LEU A 56 -18.42 -3.26 14.74
N ARG A 57 -17.63 -2.68 13.84
CA ARG A 57 -17.60 -3.09 12.43
C ARG A 57 -16.89 -4.45 12.31
N THR A 58 -17.62 -5.45 11.83
CA THR A 58 -17.06 -6.74 11.42
C THR A 58 -16.65 -6.71 9.95
N GLY A 59 -15.44 -7.16 9.66
CA GLY A 59 -14.93 -7.35 8.31
C GLY A 59 -15.29 -8.73 7.76
N ASN A 60 -14.80 -8.97 6.54
CA ASN A 60 -14.93 -10.24 5.87
C ASN A 60 -14.26 -11.38 6.65
N SER A 61 -14.87 -12.56 6.60
CA SER A 61 -14.36 -13.77 7.26
C SER A 61 -13.62 -14.70 6.29
N THR A 62 -13.74 -14.49 4.98
CA THR A 62 -13.02 -15.23 3.94
C THR A 62 -11.89 -14.40 3.36
N PRO A 63 -10.80 -15.02 2.88
CA PRO A 63 -9.75 -14.30 2.18
C PRO A 63 -10.27 -13.67 0.87
N PRO A 64 -9.66 -12.58 0.37
CA PRO A 64 -9.98 -12.04 -0.95
C PRO A 64 -9.72 -13.04 -2.08
N ASP A 65 -10.47 -12.97 -3.17
CA ASP A 65 -10.18 -13.76 -4.38
C ASP A 65 -9.16 -13.07 -5.30
N ASP A 66 -9.12 -11.73 -5.28
CA ASP A 66 -8.15 -10.95 -6.06
C ASP A 66 -6.72 -11.14 -5.49
N PRO A 67 -5.74 -11.56 -6.31
CA PRO A 67 -4.36 -11.78 -5.87
C PRO A 67 -3.69 -10.55 -5.27
N GLN A 68 -3.97 -9.35 -5.79
CA GLN A 68 -3.42 -8.10 -5.26
C GLN A 68 -4.00 -7.82 -3.86
N LEU A 69 -5.30 -7.98 -3.66
CA LEU A 69 -5.91 -7.86 -2.34
C LEU A 69 -5.41 -8.94 -1.37
N LEU A 70 -5.22 -10.18 -1.83
CA LEU A 70 -4.58 -11.24 -1.03
C LEU A 70 -3.18 -10.84 -0.57
N ARG A 71 -2.42 -10.14 -1.42
CA ARG A 71 -1.08 -9.66 -1.07
C ARG A 71 -1.13 -8.50 -0.08
N LEU A 72 -2.11 -7.60 -0.22
CA LEU A 72 -2.31 -6.44 0.65
C LEU A 72 -2.91 -6.81 2.02
N LEU A 73 -3.76 -7.83 2.05
CA LEU A 73 -4.52 -8.31 3.21
C LEU A 73 -4.23 -9.81 3.45
N PRO A 74 -2.96 -10.18 3.68
CA PRO A 74 -2.57 -11.58 3.82
C PRO A 74 -3.21 -12.22 5.06
N ASP A 75 -3.16 -13.55 5.11
CA ASP A 75 -3.55 -14.28 6.32
C ASP A 75 -2.64 -13.93 7.52
N PHE A 76 -3.26 -13.82 8.69
CA PHE A 76 -2.59 -13.50 9.96
C PHE A 76 -1.66 -14.63 10.42
N HIS A 77 -2.02 -15.87 10.10
CA HIS A 77 -1.27 -17.05 10.47
C HIS A 77 -1.04 -17.95 9.24
N ARG A 78 0.21 -18.35 9.02
CA ARG A 78 0.56 -19.40 8.06
C ARG A 78 0.72 -20.72 8.80
N ALA A 79 -0.11 -21.70 8.46
CA ALA A 79 0.01 -23.02 9.07
C ALA A 79 1.29 -23.72 8.61
N GLU A 80 2.13 -24.11 9.55
CA GLU A 80 3.26 -24.99 9.27
C GLU A 80 2.74 -26.41 8.96
N PRO A 81 3.22 -27.05 7.88
CA PRO A 81 2.83 -28.42 7.53
C PRO A 81 3.04 -29.38 8.72
N GLY A 82 1.97 -30.07 9.14
CA GLY A 82 2.01 -31.03 10.25
C GLY A 82 1.77 -30.44 11.65
N SER A 83 1.57 -29.12 11.77
CA SER A 83 1.17 -28.50 13.04
C SER A 83 -0.30 -28.78 13.39
N PRO A 84 -0.68 -28.80 14.68
CA PRO A 84 -2.09 -28.86 15.10
C PRO A 84 -2.93 -27.68 14.57
N ASP A 85 -2.27 -26.55 14.30
CA ASP A 85 -2.86 -25.31 13.80
C ASP A 85 -3.25 -25.38 12.32
N ALA A 86 -2.69 -26.33 11.55
CA ALA A 86 -3.06 -26.58 10.15
C ALA A 86 -4.54 -26.97 9.94
N LYS A 87 -5.27 -27.28 11.03
CA LYS A 87 -6.70 -27.58 11.00
C LYS A 87 -7.59 -26.41 11.42
N ARG A 88 -7.03 -25.25 11.79
CA ARG A 88 -7.79 -24.08 12.26
C ARG A 88 -8.06 -23.08 11.12
N ALA A 89 -8.77 -23.51 10.07
CA ALA A 89 -9.33 -22.58 9.07
C ALA A 89 -10.15 -21.45 9.73
N ASP A 90 -10.73 -21.75 10.91
CA ASP A 90 -11.47 -20.84 11.77
C ASP A 90 -10.63 -19.66 12.33
N LEU A 91 -9.31 -19.82 12.53
CA LEU A 91 -8.48 -18.78 13.16
C LEU A 91 -8.27 -17.56 12.26
N ASN A 92 -7.82 -17.77 11.02
CA ASN A 92 -7.66 -16.66 10.05
C ASN A 92 -9.00 -16.01 9.74
N SER A 93 -10.08 -16.80 9.71
CA SER A 93 -11.43 -16.29 9.49
C SER A 93 -11.87 -15.31 10.59
N ALA A 94 -11.72 -15.70 11.86
CA ALA A 94 -12.06 -14.86 13.00
C ALA A 94 -11.17 -13.61 13.10
N LEU A 95 -9.85 -13.76 12.93
CA LEU A 95 -8.91 -12.63 12.99
C LEU A 95 -9.15 -11.62 11.87
N ARG A 96 -9.47 -12.09 10.67
CA ARG A 96 -9.81 -11.23 9.53
C ARG A 96 -11.08 -10.45 9.79
N SER A 97 -12.13 -11.11 10.26
CA SER A 97 -13.38 -10.42 10.60
C SER A 97 -13.18 -9.33 11.67
N LEU A 98 -12.25 -9.54 12.61
CA LEU A 98 -11.96 -8.55 13.66
C LEU A 98 -11.06 -7.40 13.21
N HIS A 99 -10.00 -7.68 12.42
CA HIS A 99 -8.92 -6.72 12.18
C HIS A 99 -8.86 -6.16 10.76
N GLU A 100 -9.42 -6.84 9.77
CA GLU A 100 -9.39 -6.36 8.37
C GLU A 100 -9.96 -4.94 8.20
N PRO A 101 -11.06 -4.53 8.88
CA PRO A 101 -11.58 -3.17 8.75
C PRO A 101 -10.55 -2.10 9.17
N GLU A 102 -9.92 -2.26 10.34
CA GLU A 102 -8.92 -1.31 10.84
C GLU A 102 -7.67 -1.26 9.95
N ILE A 103 -7.26 -2.42 9.42
CA ILE A 103 -6.14 -2.51 8.47
C ILE A 103 -6.48 -1.75 7.18
N ILE A 104 -7.68 -1.95 6.63
CA ILE A 104 -8.12 -1.24 5.44
C ILE A 104 -8.17 0.28 5.71
N ASP A 105 -8.77 0.70 6.83
CA ASP A 105 -8.86 2.12 7.19
C ASP A 105 -7.47 2.77 7.32
N ALA A 106 -6.50 2.06 7.93
CA ALA A 106 -5.13 2.54 8.03
C ALA A 106 -4.44 2.68 6.65
N LYS A 107 -4.65 1.71 5.75
CA LYS A 107 -4.11 1.76 4.38
C LYS A 107 -4.73 2.89 3.56
N LEU A 108 -6.06 3.08 3.67
CA LEU A 108 -6.77 4.17 3.03
C LEU A 108 -6.30 5.54 3.54
N ALA A 109 -6.10 5.68 4.85
CA ALA A 109 -5.57 6.91 5.44
C ALA A 109 -4.13 7.22 4.98
N ALA A 110 -3.28 6.19 4.82
CA ALA A 110 -1.96 6.33 4.25
C ALA A 110 -2.00 6.79 2.79
N GLY A 111 -2.86 6.17 1.97
CA GLY A 111 -3.11 6.59 0.59
C GLY A 111 -3.61 8.03 0.50
N GLN A 112 -4.58 8.41 1.34
CA GLN A 112 -5.09 9.78 1.40
C GLN A 112 -4.00 10.79 1.78
N THR A 113 -3.11 10.43 2.71
CA THR A 113 -1.97 11.29 3.07
C THR A 113 -1.06 11.56 1.86
N VAL A 114 -0.84 10.56 1.00
CA VAL A 114 -0.12 10.77 -0.27
C VAL A 114 -0.89 11.72 -1.18
N LEU A 115 -2.18 11.51 -1.36
CA LEU A 115 -3.01 12.37 -2.21
C LEU A 115 -3.10 13.82 -1.69
N ASP A 116 -3.11 14.04 -0.39
CA ASP A 116 -3.20 15.39 0.18
C ASP A 116 -1.88 16.17 0.07
N SER A 117 -0.75 15.46 0.03
CA SER A 117 0.60 16.06 0.06
C SER A 117 1.35 15.98 -1.27
N CYS A 118 0.83 15.25 -2.24
CA CYS A 118 1.31 15.19 -3.63
C CYS A 118 0.53 16.18 -4.50
N PRO A 119 1.13 17.29 -4.99
CA PRO A 119 0.43 18.27 -5.82
C PRO A 119 -0.10 17.67 -7.13
N GLU A 120 -1.35 17.96 -7.51
CA GLU A 120 -2.00 17.39 -8.69
C GLU A 120 -1.27 17.66 -10.01
N ILE A 121 -0.70 18.86 -10.16
CA ILE A 121 0.04 19.30 -11.34
C ILE A 121 1.57 19.16 -11.18
N GLY A 122 2.01 18.34 -10.22
CA GLY A 122 3.41 18.27 -9.81
C GLY A 122 3.88 19.52 -9.04
N GLY A 123 5.15 19.48 -8.63
CA GLY A 123 5.80 20.55 -7.87
C GLY A 123 6.46 20.05 -6.59
N LYS A 124 6.69 20.99 -5.67
CA LYS A 124 7.44 20.74 -4.42
C LYS A 124 6.56 20.02 -3.40
N ILE A 125 7.15 19.00 -2.78
CA ILE A 125 6.55 18.24 -1.69
C ILE A 125 7.34 18.50 -0.41
N ALA A 126 6.64 18.66 0.71
CA ALA A 126 7.25 18.81 2.03
C ALA A 126 6.46 18.01 3.07
N LEU A 127 7.06 16.93 3.58
CA LEU A 127 6.44 16.02 4.54
C LEU A 127 6.99 16.25 5.95
N THR A 128 6.14 16.06 6.96
CA THR A 128 6.59 15.73 8.33
C THR A 128 7.11 14.28 8.38
N PRO A 129 7.79 13.85 9.45
CA PRO A 129 8.16 12.45 9.64
C PRO A 129 6.95 11.51 9.61
N GLU A 130 5.84 11.89 10.25
CA GLU A 130 4.62 11.07 10.31
C GLU A 130 3.97 10.92 8.93
N GLN A 131 3.96 11.99 8.13
CA GLN A 131 3.51 11.92 6.74
C GLN A 131 4.45 11.06 5.89
N ALA A 132 5.75 11.08 6.16
CA ALA A 132 6.73 10.25 5.46
C ALA A 132 6.51 8.75 5.77
N ASP A 133 6.19 8.39 7.02
CA ASP A 133 5.82 7.01 7.38
C ASP A 133 4.55 6.56 6.64
N ALA A 134 3.54 7.43 6.55
CA ALA A 134 2.33 7.16 5.78
C ALA A 134 2.63 6.99 4.27
N TRP A 135 3.51 7.81 3.71
CA TRP A 135 4.00 7.64 2.33
C TRP A 135 4.69 6.29 2.14
N LEU A 136 5.55 5.88 3.06
CA LEU A 136 6.25 4.59 2.97
C LEU A 136 5.26 3.41 3.01
N ALA A 137 4.25 3.47 3.87
CA ALA A 137 3.19 2.46 3.93
C ALA A 137 2.42 2.38 2.59
N ALA A 138 1.96 3.53 2.07
CA ALA A 138 1.20 3.58 0.83
C ALA A 138 2.03 3.16 -0.39
N LEU A 139 3.30 3.58 -0.48
CA LEU A 139 4.22 3.15 -1.54
C LEU A 139 4.47 1.63 -1.48
N THR A 140 4.58 1.06 -0.28
CA THR A 140 4.71 -0.38 -0.09
C THR A 140 3.47 -1.10 -0.61
N ASP A 141 2.27 -0.62 -0.29
CA ASP A 141 1.02 -1.23 -0.77
C ASP A 141 0.90 -1.18 -2.30
N VAL A 142 1.18 -0.03 -2.92
CA VAL A 142 1.19 0.08 -4.39
C VAL A 142 2.19 -0.89 -5.02
N ARG A 143 3.39 -1.00 -4.44
CA ARG A 143 4.40 -1.93 -4.96
C ARG A 143 4.00 -3.39 -4.77
N LEU A 144 3.36 -3.76 -3.67
CA LEU A 144 2.85 -5.11 -3.47
C LEU A 144 1.76 -5.47 -4.48
N ALA A 145 0.82 -4.55 -4.74
CA ALA A 145 -0.23 -4.74 -5.74
C ALA A 145 0.37 -4.87 -7.15
N LEU A 146 1.21 -3.90 -7.55
CA LEU A 146 1.85 -3.88 -8.87
C LEU A 146 2.78 -5.08 -9.09
N GLY A 147 3.57 -5.46 -8.07
CA GLY A 147 4.42 -6.64 -8.15
C GLY A 147 3.63 -7.93 -8.29
N THR A 148 2.45 -8.03 -7.67
CA THR A 148 1.55 -9.18 -7.85
C THR A 148 0.95 -9.20 -9.25
N LEU A 149 0.56 -8.04 -9.79
CA LEU A 149 0.04 -7.93 -11.17
C LEU A 149 1.09 -8.33 -12.21
N LEU A 150 2.36 -8.02 -11.95
CA LEU A 150 3.48 -8.32 -12.84
C LEU A 150 4.09 -9.71 -12.64
N ASP A 151 3.64 -10.44 -11.62
CA ASP A 151 4.21 -11.72 -11.18
C ASP A 151 5.72 -11.60 -10.87
N ILE A 152 6.10 -10.58 -10.11
CA ILE A 152 7.50 -10.32 -9.72
C ILE A 152 7.95 -11.31 -8.64
N ASP A 153 9.06 -11.99 -8.93
CA ASP A 153 9.76 -12.93 -8.06
C ASP A 153 11.30 -12.71 -8.09
N ASP A 154 12.06 -13.62 -7.48
CA ASP A 154 13.52 -13.54 -7.38
C ASP A 154 14.23 -13.75 -8.74
N ASP A 155 13.56 -14.35 -9.73
CA ASP A 155 14.09 -14.64 -11.07
C ASP A 155 13.65 -13.59 -12.11
N THR A 156 12.87 -12.59 -11.69
CA THR A 156 12.38 -11.52 -12.57
C THR A 156 13.55 -10.66 -13.07
N PRO A 157 13.69 -10.46 -14.39
CA PRO A 157 14.77 -9.65 -14.95
C PRO A 157 14.60 -8.17 -14.59
N ASP A 158 15.72 -7.43 -14.52
CA ASP A 158 15.72 -5.98 -14.27
C ASP A 158 14.96 -5.19 -15.34
N HIS A 159 14.87 -5.74 -16.55
CA HIS A 159 14.13 -5.15 -17.67
C HIS A 159 13.43 -6.25 -18.48
N PHE A 160 12.20 -6.00 -18.90
CA PHE A 160 11.53 -6.79 -19.92
C PHE A 160 11.97 -6.34 -21.32
N ASP A 161 11.65 -7.17 -22.33
CA ASP A 161 11.75 -6.74 -23.73
C ASP A 161 10.87 -5.49 -23.94
N PRO A 162 11.33 -4.44 -24.64
CA PRO A 162 10.52 -3.24 -24.90
C PRO A 162 9.16 -3.51 -25.55
N GLU A 163 9.01 -4.63 -26.28
CA GLU A 163 7.75 -5.04 -26.89
C GLU A 163 6.84 -5.83 -25.92
N ASP A 164 7.31 -6.19 -24.71
CA ASP A 164 6.48 -6.80 -23.67
C ASP A 164 5.49 -5.75 -23.13
N PRO A 165 4.17 -6.01 -23.16
CA PRO A 165 3.16 -5.09 -22.63
C PRO A 165 3.36 -4.70 -21.15
N ARG A 166 4.11 -5.50 -20.39
CA ARG A 166 4.41 -5.26 -18.98
C ARG A 166 5.62 -4.36 -18.76
N ALA A 167 6.44 -4.11 -19.78
CA ALA A 167 7.68 -3.32 -19.63
C ALA A 167 7.45 -1.94 -18.99
N PRO A 168 6.44 -1.14 -19.40
CA PRO A 168 6.19 0.17 -18.76
C PRO A 168 5.79 0.05 -17.29
N HIS A 169 5.11 -1.03 -16.91
CA HIS A 169 4.70 -1.26 -15.53
C HIS A 169 5.89 -1.66 -14.64
N LEU A 170 6.85 -2.41 -15.19
CA LEU A 170 8.09 -2.75 -14.49
C LEU A 170 8.94 -1.49 -14.25
N ASP A 171 9.04 -0.58 -15.23
CA ASP A 171 9.71 0.72 -15.05
C ASP A 171 9.07 1.55 -13.93
N VAL A 172 7.74 1.58 -13.88
CA VAL A 172 7.00 2.22 -12.78
C VAL A 172 7.30 1.54 -11.43
N TYR A 173 7.36 0.21 -11.39
CA TYR A 173 7.71 -0.53 -10.17
C TYR A 173 9.13 -0.17 -9.67
N HIS A 174 10.12 -0.10 -10.56
CA HIS A 174 11.48 0.34 -10.21
C HIS A 174 11.53 1.80 -9.77
N TRP A 175 10.76 2.67 -10.41
CA TRP A 175 10.65 4.07 -10.01
C TRP A 175 10.07 4.23 -8.60
N LEU A 176 9.01 3.50 -8.26
CA LEU A 176 8.44 3.46 -6.90
C LEU A 176 9.45 2.89 -5.90
N THR A 177 10.20 1.86 -6.30
CA THR A 177 11.28 1.29 -5.49
C THR A 177 12.31 2.32 -5.11
N TRP A 178 12.81 3.04 -6.10
CA TRP A 178 13.80 4.09 -5.91
C TRP A 178 13.24 5.25 -5.07
N MET A 179 11.97 5.64 -5.29
CA MET A 179 11.32 6.70 -4.51
C MET A 179 11.25 6.34 -3.02
N GLN A 180 10.86 5.10 -2.71
CA GLN A 180 10.76 4.59 -1.34
C GLN A 180 12.13 4.52 -0.67
N ASP A 181 13.14 3.96 -1.34
CA ASP A 181 14.52 3.88 -0.83
C ASP A 181 15.10 5.28 -0.55
N SER A 182 14.90 6.20 -1.49
CA SER A 182 15.27 7.61 -1.35
C SER A 182 14.63 8.28 -0.13
N LEU A 183 13.35 7.99 0.17
CA LEU A 183 12.66 8.49 1.35
C LEU A 183 13.19 7.87 2.65
N LEU A 184 13.43 6.56 2.67
CA LEU A 184 14.04 5.85 3.80
C LEU A 184 15.42 6.43 4.15
N GLN A 185 16.26 6.67 3.13
CA GLN A 185 17.58 7.30 3.31
C GLN A 185 17.46 8.72 3.86
N ALA A 186 16.44 9.48 3.48
CA ALA A 186 16.23 10.83 3.98
C ALA A 186 15.69 10.85 5.43
N LEU A 187 14.99 9.79 5.85
CA LEU A 187 14.50 9.61 7.23
C LEU A 187 15.58 9.10 8.18
N ALA A 188 16.54 8.33 7.68
CA ALA A 188 17.65 7.82 8.47
C ALA A 188 18.37 8.97 9.22
N PRO A 189 18.75 8.75 10.49
CA PRO A 189 19.38 9.76 11.36
C PRO A 189 20.75 10.21 10.86
#